data_AF-A0A3N5I8M6-F1
#
_entry.id   AF-A0A3N5I8M6-F1
#
_cell.length_a   1.000
_cell.length_b   1.000
_cell.length_c   1.000
_cell.angle_alpha   90.00
_cell.angle_beta   90.00
_cell.angle_gamma   90.00
#
_symmetry.space_group_name_H-M   'P 1'
#
loop_
_entity.id
_entity.type
_entity.pdbx_description
1 polymer ?
#
loop_
_entity_poly.entity_id
_entity_poly.type
_entity_poly.pdbx_seq_one_letter_code
_entity_poly.pdbx_strand_id
1 'polypeptide(L)'
;TQVYLPAFEAVVPPLLARFKPDVIVAQLGIDSHRTDPLTHLALDIQGFAKAFARIVSLAPRLIALGGGGYDIRNVARGWTAAWAVLNGVELPAGLPEAFAEDVRRHDFGELGLWDAPSEGLPESIQRAVSDYVDRQVDAVQRTIFPFHRL
;
A
#
# COMPACT_ATOMS: atom_id res chain seq x y z
N THR A 1 -7.12 4.60 -0.75
CA THR A 1 -6.48 4.66 0.60
C THR A 1 -7.45 4.71 1.77
N GLN A 2 -8.52 5.51 1.71
CA GLN A 2 -9.41 5.76 2.86
C GLN A 2 -10.00 4.51 3.53
N VAL A 3 -10.30 3.44 2.78
CA VAL A 3 -10.87 2.20 3.34
C VAL A 3 -9.85 1.07 3.51
N TYR A 4 -8.76 1.10 2.75
CA TYR A 4 -7.75 0.03 2.80
C TYR A 4 -6.95 0.05 4.10
N LEU A 5 -6.47 1.23 4.54
CA LEU A 5 -5.69 1.34 5.77
C LEU A 5 -6.51 0.96 7.02
N PRO A 6 -7.77 1.42 7.20
CA PRO A 6 -8.61 0.93 8.28
C PRO A 6 -8.83 -0.58 8.24
N ALA A 7 -9.09 -1.16 7.07
CA ALA A 7 -9.25 -2.61 6.93
C ALA A 7 -7.96 -3.37 7.29
N PHE A 8 -6.80 -2.85 6.85
CA PHE A 8 -5.50 -3.37 7.21
C PHE A 8 -5.29 -3.35 8.74
N GLU A 9 -5.54 -2.22 9.40
CA GLU A 9 -5.38 -2.09 10.86
C GLU A 9 -6.36 -2.99 11.65
N ALA A 10 -7.57 -3.22 11.13
CA ALA A 10 -8.57 -4.07 11.77
C ALA A 10 -8.24 -5.57 11.70
N VAL A 11 -7.39 -5.98 10.75
CA VAL A 11 -7.11 -7.40 10.48
C VAL A 11 -5.66 -7.77 10.81
N VAL A 12 -4.69 -7.04 10.26
CA VAL A 12 -3.29 -7.47 10.25
C VAL A 12 -2.59 -7.31 11.61
N PRO A 13 -2.59 -6.13 12.27
CA PRO A 13 -1.96 -5.98 13.58
C PRO A 13 -2.49 -6.93 14.66
N PRO A 14 -3.82 -7.18 14.81
CA PRO A 14 -4.33 -8.15 15.78
C PRO A 14 -3.78 -9.57 15.55
N LEU A 15 -3.77 -10.01 14.28
CA LEU A 15 -3.25 -11.34 13.92
C LEU A 15 -1.74 -11.44 14.19
N LEU A 16 -0.97 -10.41 13.83
CA LEU A 16 0.47 -10.38 14.10
C LEU A 16 0.78 -10.38 15.60
N ALA A 17 0.05 -9.58 16.40
CA ALA A 17 0.22 -9.55 17.86
C ALA A 17 -0.09 -10.91 18.50
N ARG A 18 -1.05 -11.65 17.95
CA ARG A 18 -1.41 -12.97 18.43
C ARG A 18 -0.44 -14.06 17.99
N PHE A 19 0.03 -13.99 16.74
CA PHE A 19 0.95 -14.94 16.13
C PHE A 19 2.38 -14.79 16.66
N LYS A 20 2.82 -13.57 16.97
CA LYS A 20 4.15 -13.22 17.48
C LYS A 20 5.28 -13.75 16.59
N PRO A 21 5.37 -13.31 15.33
CA PRO A 21 6.41 -13.79 14.42
C PRO A 21 7.79 -13.30 14.84
N ASP A 22 8.82 -14.12 14.63
CA ASP A 22 10.23 -13.69 14.75
C ASP A 22 10.73 -12.89 13.54
N VAL A 23 10.09 -13.10 12.39
CA VAL A 23 10.39 -12.47 11.10
C VAL A 23 9.08 -12.26 10.33
N ILE A 24 8.93 -11.09 9.70
CA ILE A 24 7.90 -10.81 8.71
C ILE A 24 8.53 -10.85 7.32
N VAL A 25 7.91 -11.58 6.39
CA VAL A 25 8.22 -11.51 4.96
C VAL A 25 7.13 -10.69 4.29
N ALA A 26 7.46 -9.49 3.84
CA ALA A 26 6.53 -8.57 3.20
C ALA A 26 6.77 -8.56 1.68
N GLN A 27 5.76 -9.03 0.93
CA GLN A 27 5.73 -8.91 -0.52
C GLN A 27 5.11 -7.54 -0.87
N LEU A 28 5.80 -6.74 -1.68
CA LEU A 28 5.47 -5.34 -1.93
C LEU A 28 5.01 -5.12 -3.38
N GLY A 29 3.95 -5.82 -3.78
CA GLY A 29 3.31 -5.61 -5.07
C GLY A 29 2.75 -4.19 -5.22
N ILE A 30 3.05 -3.57 -6.36
CA ILE A 30 2.54 -2.25 -6.76
C ILE A 30 1.35 -2.37 -7.72
N ASP A 31 0.93 -3.59 -8.05
CA ASP A 31 -0.28 -3.84 -8.82
C ASP A 31 -1.56 -3.38 -8.12
N SER A 32 -1.51 -3.16 -6.80
CA SER A 32 -2.57 -2.49 -6.03
C SER A 32 -2.84 -1.03 -6.41
N HIS A 33 -1.95 -0.39 -7.16
CA HIS A 33 -2.06 1.01 -7.56
C HIS A 33 -3.28 1.26 -8.47
N ARG A 34 -3.91 2.44 -8.35
CA ARG A 34 -5.13 2.83 -9.08
C ARG A 34 -5.01 2.87 -10.60
N THR A 35 -3.81 2.96 -11.14
CA THR A 35 -3.56 2.96 -12.59
C THR A 35 -2.92 1.67 -13.08
N ASP A 36 -2.77 0.66 -12.21
CA ASP A 36 -2.26 -0.63 -12.65
C ASP A 36 -3.23 -1.25 -13.66
N PRO A 37 -2.74 -1.81 -14.79
CA PRO A 37 -3.62 -2.34 -15.82
C PRO A 37 -4.26 -3.69 -15.47
N LEU A 38 -3.77 -4.41 -14.45
CA LEU A 38 -4.21 -5.77 -14.14
C LEU A 38 -5.06 -5.90 -12.87
N THR A 39 -5.05 -4.92 -11.97
CA THR A 39 -5.86 -4.98 -10.74
C THR A 39 -6.58 -3.67 -10.44
N HIS A 40 -7.49 -3.70 -9.46
CA HIS A 40 -8.48 -2.64 -9.23
C HIS A 40 -8.63 -2.25 -7.76
N LEU A 41 -7.54 -2.34 -6.97
CA LEU A 41 -7.58 -2.00 -5.54
C LEU A 41 -7.62 -0.48 -5.27
N ALA A 42 -7.26 0.32 -6.27
CA ALA A 42 -7.33 1.78 -6.25
C ALA A 42 -6.55 2.44 -5.09
N LEU A 43 -5.36 1.91 -4.78
CA LEU A 43 -4.42 2.58 -3.88
C LEU A 43 -3.62 3.66 -4.60
N ASP A 44 -3.17 4.64 -3.81
CA ASP A 44 -2.16 5.61 -4.20
C ASP A 44 -0.82 5.25 -3.53
N ILE A 45 0.28 5.82 -4.01
CA ILE A 45 1.64 5.58 -3.50
C ILE A 45 1.74 5.95 -2.01
N GLN A 46 1.03 7.00 -1.57
CA GLN A 46 1.00 7.42 -0.16
C GLN A 46 0.37 6.36 0.74
N GLY A 47 -0.73 5.74 0.31
CA GLY A 47 -1.45 4.69 1.01
C GLY A 47 -0.63 3.41 1.08
N PHE A 48 0.01 3.04 -0.03
CA PHE A 48 0.98 1.94 -0.08
C PHE A 48 2.13 2.18 0.92
N ALA A 49 2.76 3.36 0.89
CA ALA A 49 3.87 3.69 1.77
C ALA A 49 3.46 3.68 3.26
N LYS A 50 2.25 4.16 3.59
CA LYS A 50 1.71 4.10 4.95
C LYS A 50 1.46 2.67 5.44
N ALA A 51 0.88 1.81 4.59
CA ALA A 51 0.67 0.40 4.92
C ALA A 51 2.02 -0.29 5.16
N PHE A 52 3.01 -0.01 4.33
CA PHE A 52 4.34 -0.58 4.49
C PHE A 52 5.07 -0.06 5.73
N ALA A 53 5.01 1.24 6.02
CA ALA A 53 5.54 1.81 7.25
C ALA A 53 4.93 1.15 8.50
N ARG A 54 3.63 0.83 8.43
CA ARG A 54 2.97 0.07 9.49
C ARG A 54 3.54 -1.33 9.63
N ILE A 55 3.76 -2.06 8.53
CA ILE A 55 4.41 -3.39 8.56
C ILE A 55 5.81 -3.30 9.18
N VAL A 56 6.63 -2.31 8.78
CA VAL A 56 7.95 -2.07 9.35
C VAL A 56 7.87 -1.86 10.86
N SER A 57 6.90 -1.06 11.33
CA SER A 57 6.70 -0.81 12.77
C SER A 57 6.31 -2.05 13.58
N LEU A 58 5.70 -3.05 12.94
CA LEU A 58 5.24 -4.28 13.57
C LEU A 58 6.26 -5.43 13.46
N ALA A 59 7.28 -5.28 12.62
CA ALA A 59 8.24 -6.34 12.31
C ALA A 59 9.42 -6.32 13.31
N PRO A 60 9.68 -7.41 14.06
CA PRO A 60 10.93 -7.53 14.81
C PRO A 60 12.13 -7.72 13.88
N ARG A 61 11.93 -8.44 12.77
CA ARG A 61 12.85 -8.57 11.63
C ARG A 61 12.03 -8.60 10.36
N LEU A 62 12.54 -8.03 9.28
CA LEU A 62 11.81 -7.87 8.02
C LEU A 62 12.63 -8.39 6.84
N ILE A 63 11.98 -9.16 5.98
CA ILE A 63 12.43 -9.44 4.60
C ILE A 63 11.41 -8.76 3.69
N ALA A 64 11.85 -7.72 2.97
CA ALA A 64 11.04 -7.04 1.97
C ALA A 64 11.35 -7.62 0.58
N LEU A 65 10.30 -8.01 -0.15
CA LEU A 65 10.37 -8.51 -1.51
C LEU A 65 9.63 -7.56 -2.45
N GLY A 66 9.95 -7.63 -3.74
CA GLY A 66 9.14 -7.00 -4.78
C GLY A 66 7.79 -7.71 -4.95
N GLY A 67 7.27 -7.74 -6.18
CA GLY A 67 5.97 -8.32 -6.45
C GLY A 67 5.44 -7.98 -7.84
N GLY A 68 4.14 -8.20 -8.03
CA GLY A 68 3.40 -7.71 -9.19
C GLY A 68 3.40 -6.18 -9.24
N GLY A 69 3.17 -5.62 -10.42
CA GLY A 69 3.22 -4.19 -10.69
C GLY A 69 3.52 -3.98 -12.15
N TYR A 70 2.51 -3.61 -12.90
CA TYR A 70 2.51 -3.69 -14.36
C TYR A 70 2.44 -2.30 -15.00
N ASP A 71 2.13 -1.28 -14.21
CA ASP A 71 2.57 0.09 -14.49
C ASP A 71 3.98 0.32 -13.91
N ILE A 72 5.01 0.12 -14.76
CA ILE A 72 6.43 0.21 -14.37
C ILE A 72 6.80 1.56 -13.75
N ARG A 73 6.06 2.62 -14.06
CA ARG A 73 6.32 3.97 -13.55
C ARG A 73 5.96 4.04 -12.08
N ASN A 74 4.82 3.45 -11.72
CA ASN A 74 4.41 3.36 -10.33
C ASN A 74 5.21 2.32 -9.56
N VAL A 75 5.70 1.25 -10.21
CA VAL A 75 6.67 0.34 -9.58
C VAL A 75 7.90 1.10 -9.10
N ALA A 76 8.49 1.94 -9.97
CA ALA A 76 9.64 2.76 -9.61
C ALA A 76 9.32 3.71 -8.45
N ARG A 77 8.19 4.43 -8.49
CA ARG A 77 7.76 5.35 -7.43
C ARG A 77 7.48 4.64 -6.11
N GLY A 78 6.72 3.54 -6.16
CA GLY A 78 6.31 2.76 -4.99
C GLY A 78 7.50 2.12 -4.28
N TRP A 79 8.41 1.48 -5.02
CA TRP A 79 9.60 0.89 -4.40
C TRP A 79 10.60 1.94 -3.93
N THR A 80 10.68 3.11 -4.57
CA THR A 80 11.45 4.25 -4.04
C THR A 80 10.87 4.73 -2.71
N ALA A 81 9.55 4.86 -2.60
CA ALA A 81 8.88 5.21 -1.34
C ALA A 81 9.08 4.14 -0.26
N ALA A 82 8.97 2.84 -0.60
CA ALA A 82 9.26 1.75 0.34
C ALA A 82 10.71 1.76 0.82
N TRP A 83 11.66 2.01 -0.08
CA TRP A 83 13.07 2.12 0.27
C TRP A 83 13.32 3.26 1.26
N ALA A 84 12.69 4.41 1.05
CA ALA A 84 12.79 5.53 1.98
C ALA A 84 12.19 5.21 3.35
N VAL A 85 11.04 4.52 3.40
CA VAL A 85 10.45 4.03 4.66
C VAL A 85 11.43 3.13 5.43
N LEU A 86 12.11 2.21 4.76
CA LEU A 86 13.10 1.31 5.39
C LEU A 86 14.30 2.06 5.99
N ASN A 87 14.68 3.18 5.38
CA ASN A 87 15.84 3.97 5.78
C ASN A 87 15.48 5.16 6.68
N GLY A 88 14.20 5.38 6.98
CA GLY A 88 13.75 6.55 7.74
C GLY A 88 14.06 7.88 7.04
N VAL A 89 14.03 7.89 5.70
CA VAL A 89 14.33 9.06 4.87
C VAL A 89 13.04 9.71 4.40
N GLU A 90 12.93 11.03 4.56
CA GLU A 90 11.88 11.81 3.92
C GLU A 90 12.29 12.16 2.48
N LEU A 91 11.39 11.90 1.52
CA LEU A 91 11.64 12.18 0.11
C LEU A 91 10.94 13.47 -0.34
N PRO A 92 11.59 14.27 -1.20
CA PRO A 92 10.94 15.41 -1.85
C PRO A 92 9.80 14.92 -2.76
N ALA A 93 8.83 15.81 -3.02
CA ALA A 93 7.68 15.47 -3.85
C ALA A 93 8.02 15.31 -5.34
N GLY A 94 9.00 16.07 -5.85
CA GLY A 94 9.42 16.01 -7.24
C GLY A 94 10.45 14.91 -7.50
N LEU A 95 10.41 14.31 -8.69
CA LEU A 95 11.45 13.40 -9.15
C LEU A 95 12.79 14.16 -9.35
N PRO A 96 13.94 13.52 -9.06
CA PRO A 96 15.23 14.18 -9.20
C PRO A 96 15.57 14.45 -10.67
N GLU A 97 16.30 15.54 -10.94
CA GLU A 97 16.70 15.92 -12.30
C GLU A 97 17.52 14.82 -13.00
N ALA A 98 18.33 14.08 -12.24
CA ALA A 98 19.08 12.93 -12.74
C ALA A 98 18.20 11.83 -13.34
N PHE A 99 16.90 11.77 -12.98
CA PHE A 99 15.94 10.80 -13.50
C PHE A 99 15.18 11.30 -14.75
N ALA A 100 15.48 12.51 -15.25
CA ALA A 100 14.76 13.12 -16.37
C ALA A 100 14.88 12.32 -17.68
N GLU A 101 15.97 11.58 -17.88
CA GLU A 101 16.10 10.69 -19.04
C GLU A 101 15.12 9.52 -18.97
N ASP A 102 15.01 8.87 -17.81
CA ASP A 102 14.09 7.75 -17.59
C ASP A 102 12.63 8.21 -17.65
N VAL A 103 12.32 9.41 -17.15
CA VAL A 103 11.02 10.06 -17.31
C VAL A 103 10.62 10.12 -18.79
N ARG A 104 11.52 10.57 -19.68
CA ARG A 104 11.27 10.63 -21.13
C ARG A 104 11.20 9.24 -21.75
N ARG A 105 12.10 8.34 -21.37
CA ARG A 105 12.22 6.99 -21.92
C ARG A 105 10.99 6.14 -21.63
N HIS A 106 10.40 6.29 -20.45
CA HIS A 106 9.29 5.47 -19.95
C HIS A 106 7.95 6.20 -19.95
N ASP A 107 7.87 7.39 -20.57
CA ASP A 107 6.66 8.20 -20.66
C ASP A 107 5.96 8.38 -19.30
N PHE A 108 6.72 8.91 -18.34
CA PHE A 108 6.19 9.31 -17.05
C PHE A 108 5.28 10.52 -17.21
N GLY A 109 3.97 10.28 -17.26
CA GLY A 109 2.97 11.34 -17.28
C GLY A 109 2.92 12.16 -15.97
N GLU A 110 3.42 11.61 -14.86
CA GLU A 110 3.48 12.28 -13.56
C GLU A 110 4.94 12.47 -13.13
N LEU A 111 5.33 13.72 -12.88
CA LEU A 111 6.69 14.11 -12.45
C LEU A 111 6.86 14.13 -10.92
N GLY A 112 5.81 13.73 -10.19
CA GLY A 112 5.81 13.64 -8.74
C GLY A 112 6.04 12.20 -8.28
N LEU A 113 6.75 12.04 -7.17
CA LEU A 113 6.85 10.76 -6.48
C LEU A 113 5.49 10.31 -5.95
N TRP A 114 4.72 11.25 -5.40
CA TRP A 114 3.43 11.02 -4.76
C TRP A 114 2.29 11.30 -5.74
N ASP A 115 1.18 10.56 -5.63
CA ASP A 115 0.00 10.80 -6.46
C ASP A 115 -0.65 12.15 -6.16
N ALA A 116 -1.13 12.84 -7.20
CA ALA A 116 -2.10 13.89 -7.02
C ALA A 116 -3.36 13.38 -6.28
N PRO A 117 -3.96 14.18 -5.38
CA PRO A 117 -5.21 13.82 -4.72
C PRO A 117 -6.27 13.42 -5.75
N SER A 118 -6.93 12.28 -5.54
CA SER A 118 -8.06 11.89 -6.38
C SER A 118 -9.26 12.81 -6.12
N GLU A 119 -10.04 13.07 -7.15
CA GLU A 119 -11.38 13.65 -6.95
C GLU A 119 -12.17 12.75 -5.98
N GLY A 120 -12.85 13.38 -5.03
CA GLY A 120 -13.65 12.66 -4.05
C GLY A 120 -14.80 11.92 -4.74
N LEU A 121 -15.02 10.66 -4.35
CA LEU A 121 -16.19 9.92 -4.83
C LEU A 121 -17.48 10.56 -4.29
N PRO A 122 -18.63 10.41 -4.95
CA PRO A 122 -19.91 10.82 -4.37
C PRO A 122 -20.13 10.15 -3.01
N GLU A 123 -20.73 10.86 -2.05
CA GLU A 123 -20.94 10.33 -0.69
C GLU A 123 -21.71 9.00 -0.66
N SER A 124 -22.63 8.78 -1.59
CA SER A 124 -23.34 7.51 -1.74
C SER A 124 -22.39 6.35 -2.06
N ILE A 125 -21.41 6.59 -2.92
CA ILE A 125 -20.39 5.60 -3.29
C ILE A 125 -19.41 5.42 -2.13
N GLN A 126 -18.98 6.49 -1.47
CA GLN A 126 -18.09 6.38 -0.30
C GLN A 126 -18.73 5.50 0.79
N ARG A 127 -20.00 5.71 1.11
CA ARG A 127 -20.75 4.86 2.04
C ARG A 127 -20.83 3.42 1.57
N ALA A 128 -21.22 3.19 0.32
CA ALA A 128 -21.33 1.84 -0.22
C ALA A 128 -20.01 1.06 -0.18
N VAL A 129 -18.88 1.74 -0.46
CA VAL A 129 -17.53 1.16 -0.37
C VAL A 129 -17.16 0.87 1.09
N SER A 130 -17.43 1.79 2.03
CA SER A 130 -17.19 1.55 3.47
C SER A 130 -17.98 0.34 3.95
N ASP A 131 -19.30 0.31 3.70
CA ASP A 131 -20.17 -0.78 4.12
C ASP A 131 -19.72 -2.12 3.54
N TYR A 132 -19.22 -2.13 2.29
CA TYR A 132 -18.69 -3.33 1.67
C TYR A 132 -17.42 -3.82 2.37
N VAL A 133 -16.47 -2.92 2.62
CA VAL A 133 -15.21 -3.24 3.30
C VAL A 133 -15.45 -3.70 4.73
N ASP A 134 -16.34 -3.04 5.47
CA ASP A 134 -16.71 -3.43 6.83
C ASP A 134 -17.25 -4.86 6.86
N ARG A 135 -18.15 -5.22 5.93
CA ARG A 135 -18.62 -6.61 5.80
C ARG A 135 -17.51 -7.61 5.47
N GLN A 136 -16.49 -7.22 4.70
CA GLN A 136 -15.35 -8.10 4.42
C GLN A 136 -14.46 -8.27 5.65
N VAL A 137 -14.20 -7.20 6.40
CA VAL A 137 -13.46 -7.25 7.66
C VAL A 137 -14.19 -8.14 8.66
N ASP A 138 -15.49 -7.94 8.84
CA ASP A 138 -16.33 -8.79 9.70
C ASP A 138 -16.28 -10.26 9.29
N ALA A 139 -16.32 -10.54 7.98
CA ALA A 139 -16.22 -11.89 7.46
C ALA A 139 -14.86 -12.52 7.79
N VAL A 140 -13.76 -11.79 7.60
CA VAL A 140 -12.40 -12.25 7.96
C VAL A 140 -12.31 -12.48 9.45
N GLN A 141 -12.76 -11.56 10.29
CA GLN A 141 -12.73 -11.71 11.74
C GLN A 141 -13.54 -12.95 12.16
N ARG A 142 -14.79 -13.08 11.71
CA ARG A 142 -15.64 -14.23 12.07
C ARG A 142 -15.08 -15.58 11.62
N THR A 143 -14.37 -15.63 10.49
CA THR A 143 -13.89 -16.90 9.90
C THR A 143 -12.46 -17.23 10.27
N ILE A 144 -11.59 -16.25 10.49
CA ILE A 144 -10.15 -16.46 10.72
C ILE A 144 -9.78 -16.26 12.19
N PHE A 145 -10.29 -15.22 12.86
CA PHE A 145 -9.87 -14.89 14.23
C PHE A 145 -10.10 -16.01 15.26
N PRO A 146 -11.20 -16.81 15.19
CA PRO A 146 -11.40 -17.94 16.08
C PRO A 146 -10.26 -18.98 16.04
N PHE A 147 -9.64 -19.22 14.88
CA PHE A 147 -8.50 -20.14 14.77
C PHE A 147 -7.26 -19.61 15.52
N HIS A 148 -7.18 -18.31 15.74
CA HIS A 148 -6.13 -17.65 16.51
C HIS A 148 -6.55 -17.34 17.95
N ARG A 149 -7.77 -17.67 18.37
CA ARG A 149 -8.35 -17.32 19.69
C ARG A 149 -8.39 -15.81 19.91
N LEU A 150 -8.78 -15.08 18.85
CA LEU A 150 -9.16 -13.68 18.88
C LEU A 150 -10.68 -13.56 18.83
#